data_AF-A0A6C0EZ26-F1
#
_entry.id   AF-A0A6C0EZ26-F1
#
_cell.length_a   1.000
_cell.length_b   1.000
_cell.length_c   1.000
_cell.angle_alpha   90.00
_cell.angle_beta   90.00
_cell.angle_gamma   90.00
#
_symmetry.space_group_name_H-M   'P 1'
#
loop_
_entity.id
_entity.type
_entity.pdbx_description
1 polymer ?
#
loop_
_entity_poly.entity_id
_entity_poly.type
_entity_poly.pdbx_seq_one_letter_code
_entity_poly.pdbx_strand_id
1 'polypeptide(L)'
;MSKPQQQSHQDWEPVVFNKKPAAAAKSLNVPATTSSSLGSVGIYAAASDDDVKKTKYVSKNTSLAISVARCEKKMTQKELAQKCNFDVSIISEIERGTCVYNATHVNKIQSVLGVKIPRS
;
A
#
# COMPACT_ATOMS: atom_id res chain seq x y z
N MET A 1 -61.55 15.10 -7.55
CA MET A 1 -60.45 15.68 -6.76
C MET A 1 -59.29 14.71 -6.77
N SER A 2 -58.15 15.16 -7.30
CA SER A 2 -56.91 14.43 -7.52
C SER A 2 -56.24 13.95 -6.23
N LYS A 3 -55.53 12.82 -6.27
CA LYS A 3 -54.11 12.75 -5.88
C LYS A 3 -53.45 11.42 -6.30
N PRO A 4 -52.13 11.45 -6.54
CA PRO A 4 -51.42 10.61 -7.50
C PRO A 4 -50.90 9.29 -6.92
N GLN A 5 -50.67 8.35 -7.83
CA GLN A 5 -49.87 7.14 -7.67
C GLN A 5 -48.46 7.53 -7.17
N GLN A 6 -48.21 7.32 -5.88
CA GLN A 6 -46.87 7.47 -5.31
C GLN A 6 -46.06 6.23 -5.71
N GLN A 7 -45.20 6.44 -6.69
CA GLN A 7 -44.08 5.56 -6.99
C GLN A 7 -43.18 5.50 -5.75
N SER A 8 -42.98 4.30 -5.20
CA SER A 8 -42.05 4.04 -4.09
C SER A 8 -40.62 4.04 -4.64
N HIS A 9 -40.04 5.23 -4.74
CA HIS A 9 -38.64 5.38 -5.11
C HIS A 9 -37.80 5.32 -3.84
N GLN A 10 -37.01 4.26 -3.74
CA GLN A 10 -35.78 4.24 -2.94
C GLN A 10 -35.97 4.20 -1.41
N ASP A 11 -36.26 3.01 -0.89
CA ASP A 11 -36.17 2.68 0.54
C ASP A 11 -34.73 2.24 0.92
N TRP A 12 -33.78 3.18 0.91
CA TRP A 12 -32.45 2.91 1.48
C TRP A 12 -32.42 3.36 2.95
N GLU A 13 -32.94 2.53 3.85
CA GLU A 13 -32.70 2.72 5.28
C GLU A 13 -31.22 2.45 5.60
N PRO A 14 -30.46 3.46 6.08
CA PRO A 14 -29.06 3.26 6.43
C PRO A 14 -28.94 2.53 7.77
N VAL A 15 -28.38 1.31 7.77
CA VAL A 15 -28.03 0.58 8.99
C VAL A 15 -26.74 1.15 9.59
N VAL A 16 -26.89 2.01 10.61
CA VAL A 16 -25.76 2.57 11.37
C VAL A 16 -25.44 1.67 12.57
N PHE A 17 -24.22 1.11 12.61
CA PHE A 17 -23.72 0.35 13.76
C PHE A 17 -23.16 1.31 14.82
N ASN A 18 -23.82 1.41 15.98
CA ASN A 18 -23.25 2.05 17.17
C ASN A 18 -22.32 1.06 17.90
N LYS A 19 -21.00 1.31 17.88
CA LYS A 19 -20.06 0.71 18.85
C LYS A 19 -19.78 1.72 19.97
N LYS A 20 -20.17 1.36 21.20
CA LYS A 20 -19.85 2.08 22.44
C LYS A 20 -18.85 1.24 23.25
N PRO A 21 -17.73 1.78 23.76
CA PRO A 21 -16.77 0.98 24.53
C PRO A 21 -17.01 1.10 26.04
N ALA A 22 -16.90 -0.03 26.79
CA ALA A 22 -16.19 -0.12 28.08
C ALA A 22 -16.37 -1.49 28.80
N ALA A 23 -15.23 -2.11 29.14
CA ALA A 23 -14.85 -2.90 30.33
C ALA A 23 -15.64 -4.15 30.85
N ALA A 24 -14.92 -5.28 30.82
CA ALA A 24 -14.72 -6.35 31.84
C ALA A 24 -15.87 -7.28 32.31
N ALA A 25 -15.75 -8.61 32.01
CA ALA A 25 -15.74 -9.76 32.96
C ALA A 25 -16.07 -11.12 32.26
N LYS A 26 -15.63 -12.23 32.87
CA LYS A 26 -15.44 -13.62 32.36
C LYS A 26 -16.72 -14.48 32.33
N SER A 27 -16.82 -15.47 31.42
CA SER A 27 -17.08 -16.92 31.69
C SER A 27 -17.31 -17.74 30.40
N LEU A 28 -16.99 -19.04 30.47
CA LEU A 28 -16.99 -20.09 29.43
C LEU A 28 -18.40 -20.69 29.19
N ASN A 29 -18.73 -21.13 27.96
CA ASN A 29 -19.18 -22.50 27.58
C ASN A 29 -19.74 -22.56 26.13
N VAL A 30 -19.30 -23.56 25.34
CA VAL A 30 -19.64 -23.83 23.91
C VAL A 30 -20.92 -24.71 23.82
N PRO A 31 -21.69 -24.69 22.71
CA PRO A 31 -21.58 -25.83 21.79
C PRO A 31 -21.69 -25.46 20.29
N ALA A 32 -21.06 -26.31 19.48
CA ALA A 32 -20.93 -26.22 18.03
C ALA A 32 -22.26 -26.47 17.28
N THR A 33 -22.41 -25.82 16.11
CA THR A 33 -23.14 -26.37 14.96
C THR A 33 -22.49 -25.88 13.67
N THR A 34 -21.49 -26.65 13.25
CA THR A 34 -21.23 -27.07 11.88
C THR A 34 -21.99 -26.34 10.76
N SER A 35 -21.27 -25.52 10.01
CA SER A 35 -21.47 -25.43 8.56
C SER A 35 -20.10 -25.25 7.90
N SER A 36 -19.40 -26.38 7.86
CA SER A 36 -18.31 -26.69 6.96
C SER A 36 -18.68 -26.33 5.51
N SER A 37 -18.19 -25.20 5.01
CA SER A 37 -18.07 -24.94 3.57
C SER A 37 -17.04 -23.85 3.22
N LEU A 38 -16.00 -23.67 4.04
CA LEU A 38 -14.79 -22.91 3.66
C LEU A 38 -13.59 -23.82 3.35
N GLY A 39 -13.79 -25.15 3.39
CA GLY A 39 -12.80 -26.14 3.01
C GLY A 39 -12.98 -26.57 1.55
N SER A 40 -12.66 -25.72 0.57
CA SER A 40 -12.22 -26.15 -0.78
C SER A 40 -11.76 -25.02 -1.72
N VAL A 41 -11.38 -23.84 -1.23
CA VAL A 41 -10.53 -22.94 -2.02
C VAL A 41 -9.08 -23.36 -1.77
N GLY A 42 -8.64 -24.34 -2.56
CA GLY A 42 -7.28 -24.88 -2.54
C GLY A 42 -6.24 -23.82 -2.93
N ILE A 43 -5.84 -22.98 -1.97
CA ILE A 43 -4.73 -22.01 -2.11
C ILE A 43 -3.60 -22.35 -1.11
N TYR A 44 -3.48 -23.61 -0.70
CA TYR A 44 -2.29 -24.10 0.02
C TYR A 44 -1.95 -25.50 -0.45
N ALA A 45 -1.65 -25.61 -1.74
CA ALA A 45 -0.94 -26.75 -2.30
C ALA A 45 0.22 -26.21 -3.14
N ALA A 46 1.43 -26.44 -2.66
CA ALA A 46 2.72 -26.14 -3.29
C ALA A 46 3.14 -24.66 -3.37
N ALA A 47 3.72 -24.15 -2.28
CA ALA A 47 4.84 -23.22 -2.40
C ALA A 47 6.00 -23.83 -1.62
N SER A 48 6.90 -24.51 -2.34
CA SER A 48 8.17 -24.99 -1.82
C SER A 48 8.92 -23.84 -1.14
N ASP A 49 9.41 -24.10 0.07
CA ASP A 49 10.15 -23.18 0.95
C ASP A 49 11.57 -22.82 0.43
N ASP A 50 11.87 -23.04 -0.85
CA ASP A 50 13.22 -22.88 -1.44
C ASP A 50 13.38 -21.62 -2.31
N ASP A 51 12.29 -20.91 -2.63
CA ASP A 51 12.28 -19.81 -3.61
C ASP A 51 11.98 -18.42 -2.99
N VAL A 52 12.43 -18.18 -1.75
CA VAL A 52 12.40 -16.83 -1.15
C VAL A 52 13.43 -15.95 -1.88
N LYS A 53 13.02 -15.37 -3.01
CA LYS A 53 13.78 -14.34 -3.73
C LYS A 53 14.11 -13.22 -2.76
N LYS A 54 15.36 -13.17 -2.28
CA LYS A 54 15.88 -12.10 -1.43
C LYS A 54 15.55 -10.75 -2.07
N THR A 55 14.59 -10.01 -1.49
CA THR A 55 14.19 -8.70 -1.99
C THR A 55 15.38 -7.76 -1.87
N LYS A 56 15.91 -7.31 -3.00
CA LYS A 56 17.01 -6.34 -3.01
C LYS A 56 16.45 -4.97 -2.64
N TYR A 57 16.96 -4.39 -1.56
CA TYR A 57 16.64 -3.02 -1.16
C TYR A 57 17.56 -2.02 -1.85
N VAL A 58 17.15 -0.75 -1.88
CA VAL A 58 18.01 0.34 -2.37
C VAL A 58 19.24 0.45 -1.46
N SER A 59 20.43 0.44 -2.05
CA SER A 59 21.66 0.63 -1.28
C SER A 59 21.84 2.06 -0.80
N LYS A 60 22.60 2.22 0.28
CA LYS A 60 22.95 3.53 0.85
C LYS A 60 23.65 4.46 -0.15
N ASN A 61 24.47 3.90 -1.03
CA ASN A 61 25.17 4.70 -2.05
C ASN A 61 24.17 5.26 -3.09
N THR A 62 23.21 4.46 -3.51
CA THR A 62 22.15 4.88 -4.44
C THR A 62 21.29 5.96 -3.81
N SER A 63 20.86 5.78 -2.56
CA SER A 63 19.98 6.72 -1.86
C SER A 63 20.67 8.07 -1.58
N LEU A 64 21.96 8.04 -1.23
CA LEU A 64 22.77 9.24 -1.03
C LEU A 64 22.98 9.99 -2.36
N ALA A 65 23.29 9.28 -3.44
CA ALA A 65 23.46 9.89 -4.76
C ALA A 65 22.18 10.59 -5.25
N ILE A 66 21.00 10.00 -5.01
CA ILE A 66 19.71 10.63 -5.32
C ILE A 66 19.52 11.91 -4.51
N SER A 67 19.78 11.85 -3.19
CA SER A 67 19.65 12.98 -2.28
C SER A 67 20.58 14.14 -2.66
N VAL A 68 21.84 13.84 -2.99
CA VAL A 68 22.83 14.84 -3.41
C VAL A 68 22.41 15.49 -4.72
N ALA A 69 22.07 14.70 -5.75
CA ALA A 69 21.62 15.21 -7.03
C ALA A 69 20.34 16.05 -6.93
N ARG A 70 19.45 15.73 -5.98
CA ARG A 70 18.28 16.56 -5.64
C ARG A 70 18.69 17.92 -5.09
N CYS A 71 19.63 17.95 -4.13
CA CYS A 71 20.15 19.17 -3.53
C CYS A 71 20.89 20.06 -4.56
N GLU A 72 21.69 19.47 -5.44
CA GLU A 72 22.40 20.18 -6.51
C GLU A 72 21.44 20.91 -7.46
N LYS A 73 20.33 20.26 -7.81
CA LYS A 73 19.27 20.85 -8.64
C LYS A 73 18.29 21.73 -7.88
N LYS A 74 18.51 21.98 -6.58
CA LYS A 74 17.68 22.84 -5.71
C LYS A 74 16.19 22.50 -5.77
N MET A 75 15.86 21.21 -5.90
CA MET A 75 14.46 20.77 -5.95
C MET A 75 14.05 20.13 -4.62
N THR A 76 12.78 20.28 -4.27
CA THR A 76 12.17 19.59 -3.13
C THR A 76 11.82 18.15 -3.49
N GLN A 77 11.62 17.28 -2.49
CA GLN A 77 11.17 15.90 -2.73
C GLN A 77 9.82 15.87 -3.48
N LYS A 78 8.94 16.84 -3.20
CA LYS A 78 7.64 16.97 -3.89
C LYS A 78 7.80 17.30 -5.36
N GLU A 79 8.67 18.24 -5.70
CA GLU A 79 8.93 18.60 -7.11
C GLU A 79 9.59 17.46 -7.88
N LEU A 80 10.51 16.71 -7.25
CA LEU A 80 11.08 15.50 -7.84
C LEU A 80 9.99 14.44 -8.09
N ALA A 81 9.13 14.20 -7.10
CA ALA A 81 8.03 13.25 -7.19
C ALA A 81 7.06 13.61 -8.33
N GLN A 82 6.68 14.89 -8.45
CA GLN A 82 5.83 15.39 -9.53
C GLN A 82 6.46 15.18 -10.91
N LYS A 83 7.75 15.48 -11.07
CA LYS A 83 8.46 15.29 -12.35
C LYS A 83 8.61 13.82 -12.74
N CYS A 84 8.81 12.95 -11.76
CA CYS A 84 8.92 11.51 -11.98
C CYS A 84 7.57 10.78 -12.05
N ASN A 85 6.46 11.49 -11.80
CA ASN A 85 5.10 10.95 -11.66
C ASN A 85 5.02 9.82 -10.62
N PHE A 86 5.56 10.10 -9.43
CA PHE A 86 5.56 9.22 -8.25
C PHE A 86 4.94 9.91 -7.03
N ASP A 87 4.61 9.11 -6.03
CA ASP A 87 4.22 9.62 -4.72
C ASP A 87 5.44 10.13 -3.93
N VAL A 88 5.22 11.16 -3.12
CA VAL A 88 6.26 11.78 -2.28
C VAL A 88 6.84 10.77 -1.28
N SER A 89 6.01 9.87 -0.75
CA SER A 89 6.43 8.81 0.17
C SER A 89 7.46 7.87 -0.47
N ILE A 90 7.24 7.49 -1.73
CA ILE A 90 8.16 6.60 -2.48
C ILE A 90 9.54 7.27 -2.62
N ILE A 91 9.58 8.55 -2.97
CA ILE A 91 10.86 9.30 -3.06
C ILE A 91 11.54 9.36 -1.69
N SER A 92 10.79 9.64 -0.62
CA SER A 92 11.33 9.67 0.75
C SER A 92 11.91 8.31 1.18
N GLU A 93 11.23 7.21 0.87
CA GLU A 93 11.69 5.85 1.14
C GLU A 93 12.93 5.46 0.31
N ILE A 94 13.03 5.97 -0.93
CA ILE A 94 14.21 5.80 -1.79
C ILE A 94 15.40 6.54 -1.20
N GLU A 95 15.25 7.81 -0.80
CA GLU A 95 16.31 8.60 -0.17
C GLU A 95 16.73 8.02 1.20
N ARG A 96 15.82 7.36 1.91
CA ARG A 96 16.11 6.62 3.15
C ARG A 96 16.73 5.22 2.92
N GLY A 97 16.60 4.66 1.72
CA GLY A 97 17.09 3.32 1.39
C GLY A 97 16.25 2.16 1.98
N THR A 98 14.99 2.41 2.37
CA THR A 98 14.12 1.39 2.98
C THR A 98 13.20 0.70 1.98
N CYS A 99 13.07 1.24 0.76
CA CYS A 99 12.23 0.63 -0.27
C CYS A 99 12.96 -0.48 -1.05
N VAL A 100 12.16 -1.36 -1.65
CA VAL A 100 12.63 -2.37 -2.58
C VAL A 100 13.17 -1.69 -3.83
N TYR A 101 14.37 -2.10 -4.26
CA TYR A 101 15.01 -1.55 -5.45
C TYR A 101 14.16 -1.84 -6.70
N ASN A 102 13.74 -0.76 -7.35
CA ASN A 102 13.03 -0.82 -8.63
C ASN A 102 13.83 -0.06 -9.70
N ALA A 103 14.32 -0.79 -10.70
CA ALA A 103 15.12 -0.21 -11.79
C ALA A 103 14.36 0.89 -12.55
N THR A 104 13.04 0.76 -12.73
CA THR A 104 12.20 1.76 -13.41
C THR A 104 12.16 3.08 -12.64
N HIS A 105 12.09 3.01 -11.31
CA HIS A 105 12.10 4.22 -10.46
C HIS A 105 13.44 4.94 -10.57
N VAL A 106 14.53 4.19 -10.45
CA VAL A 106 15.89 4.75 -10.55
C VAL A 106 16.14 5.35 -11.92
N ASN A 107 15.72 4.69 -13.01
CA ASN A 107 15.89 5.21 -14.37
C ASN A 107 15.12 6.52 -14.58
N LYS A 108 13.87 6.61 -14.12
CA LYS A 108 13.09 7.87 -14.21
C LYS A 108 13.73 9.00 -13.41
N ILE A 109 14.19 8.71 -12.19
CA ILE A 109 14.89 9.67 -11.34
C ILE A 109 16.20 10.11 -12.03
N GLN A 110 16.97 9.19 -12.62
CA GLN A 110 18.17 9.51 -13.40
C GLN A 110 17.86 10.45 -14.58
N SER A 111 16.77 10.21 -15.32
CA SER A 111 16.39 11.07 -16.45
C SER A 111 16.00 12.49 -16.00
N VAL A 112 15.23 12.62 -14.90
CA VAL A 112 14.83 13.92 -14.36
C VAL A 112 16.01 14.67 -13.74
N LEU A 113 16.87 13.96 -13.02
CA LEU A 113 18.06 14.52 -12.39
C LEU A 113 19.22 14.71 -13.38
N GLY A 114 19.24 14.03 -14.52
CA GLY A 114 20.32 14.12 -15.50
C GLY A 114 21.68 13.63 -14.97
N VAL A 115 21.67 12.84 -13.90
CA VAL A 115 22.88 12.33 -13.21
C VAL A 115 22.90 10.81 -13.30
N LYS A 116 24.10 10.23 -13.48
CA LYS A 116 24.29 8.78 -13.47
C LYS A 116 24.36 8.28 -12.03
N ILE A 117 23.31 7.60 -11.58
CA ILE A 117 23.23 7.09 -10.21
C ILE A 117 23.89 5.70 -10.14
N PRO A 118 24.81 5.47 -9.19
CA PRO A 118 25.45 4.18 -9.02
C PRO A 118 24.42 3.11 -8.66
N ARG A 119 24.51 1.94 -9.30
CA ARG A 119 23.67 0.77 -9.04
C ARG A 119 24.52 -0.29 -8.33
N SER A 120 24.85 -0.04 -7.07
CA SER A 120 25.56 -0.99 -6.19
C SER A 120 24.61 -1.54 -5.16
#